data_AF-A0A7C3U069-F1
#
_entry.id   AF-A0A7C3U069-F1
#
_cell.length_a   1.000
_cell.length_b   1.000
_cell.length_c   1.000
_cell.angle_alpha   90.00
_cell.angle_beta   90.00
_cell.angle_gamma   90.00
#
_symmetry.space_group_name_H-M   'P 1'
#
loop_
_entity.id
_entity.type
_entity.pdbx_description
1 polymer ?
#
loop_
_entity_poly.entity_id
_entity_poly.type
_entity_poly.pdbx_seq_one_letter_code
_entity_poly.pdbx_strand_id
1 'polypeptide(L)' 'MNSRERVLAAIDHKEPDRVPIDQGSNRSSGIMAIAYNRLKAFLGVAGGGTFVYDMVQQLAEPEPWY' A
#
# COMPACT_ATOMS: atom_id res chain seq x y z
N MET A 1 -0.32 10.00 -15.66
CA MET A 1 0.60 8.85 -15.65
C MET A 1 -0.12 7.66 -15.03
N ASN A 2 0.15 6.42 -15.46
CA ASN A 2 -0.29 5.23 -14.74
C ASN A 2 0.56 5.00 -13.47
N SER A 3 0.19 4.02 -12.63
CA SER A 3 0.90 3.74 -11.36
C SER A 3 2.38 3.45 -11.56
N ARG A 4 2.74 2.68 -12.60
CA ARG A 4 4.13 2.31 -12.89
C ARG A 4 4.93 3.51 -13.40
N GLU A 5 4.38 4.27 -14.33
CA GLU A 5 4.99 5.49 -14.86
C GLU A 5 5.28 6.52 -13.76
N ARG A 6 4.35 6.68 -12.82
CA ARG A 6 4.49 7.60 -11.67
C ARG A 6 5.68 7.23 -10.79
N VAL A 7 5.83 5.95 -10.45
CA VAL A 7 6.97 5.46 -9.65
C VAL A 7 8.28 5.66 -10.40
N LEU A 8 8.32 5.31 -11.68
CA LEU A 8 9.52 5.48 -12.51
C LEU A 8 9.93 6.95 -12.65
N ALA A 9 8.98 7.87 -12.82
CA ALA A 9 9.26 9.30 -12.88
C ALA A 9 9.89 9.82 -11.58
N ALA A 10 9.35 9.44 -10.43
CA ALA A 10 9.89 9.84 -9.12
C ALA A 10 11.32 9.31 -8.89
N ILE A 11 11.59 8.05 -9.27
CA ILE A 11 12.94 7.45 -9.21
C ILE A 11 13.91 8.18 -10.14
N ASP A 12 13.45 8.60 -11.31
CA ASP A 12 14.22 9.35 -12.30
C ASP A 12 14.32 10.86 -11.98
N HIS A 13 13.96 11.28 -10.77
CA HIS A 13 13.96 12.67 -10.30
C HIS A 13 13.17 13.63 -11.19
N LYS A 14 12.11 13.14 -11.84
CA LYS A 14 11.13 13.93 -12.60
C LYS A 14 9.87 14.13 -11.78
N GLU A 15 9.25 15.31 -11.90
CA GLU A 15 8.00 15.60 -11.19
C GLU A 15 6.86 14.68 -11.67
N PRO A 16 6.34 13.79 -10.80
CA PRO A 16 5.22 12.92 -11.16
C PRO A 16 3.90 13.69 -11.10
N ASP A 17 2.84 13.12 -11.70
CA ASP A 17 1.49 13.71 -11.65
C ASP A 17 0.89 13.78 -10.22
N ARG A 18 1.43 13.01 -9.28
CA ARG A 18 1.22 13.09 -7.82
C ARG A 18 2.25 12.23 -7.09
N VAL A 19 2.32 12.34 -5.76
CA VAL A 19 3.19 11.49 -4.93
C VAL A 19 2.85 10.01 -5.14
N PRO A 20 3.82 9.14 -5.49
CA PRO A 20 3.59 7.69 -5.56
C PRO A 20 3.35 7.11 -4.18
N ILE A 21 2.45 6.12 -4.10
CA ILE A 21 2.14 5.39 -2.87
C ILE A 21 2.68 3.97 -3.03
N ASP A 22 3.50 3.54 -2.07
CA ASP A 22 4.00 2.17 -1.93
C ASP A 22 3.58 1.63 -0.56
N GLN A 23 2.77 0.58 -0.55
CA GLN A 23 2.26 -0.07 0.65
C GLN A 23 2.30 -1.58 0.45
N GLY A 24 3.48 -2.16 0.30
CA GLY A 24 3.63 -3.60 0.14
C GLY A 24 4.81 -4.07 -0.71
N SER A 25 5.63 -3.16 -1.27
CA SER A 25 6.82 -3.53 -2.04
C SER A 25 7.89 -4.25 -1.20
N ASN A 26 7.99 -3.95 0.09
CA ASN A 26 8.92 -4.61 1.01
C ASN A 26 8.27 -4.88 2.38
N ARG A 27 8.69 -5.97 3.02
CA ARG A 27 8.28 -6.40 4.37
C ARG A 27 8.67 -5.43 5.50
N SER A 28 9.42 -4.38 5.22
CA SER A 28 9.73 -3.33 6.22
C SER A 28 9.09 -1.97 5.90
N SER A 29 8.36 -1.85 4.78
CA SER A 29 7.74 -0.60 4.32
C SER A 29 6.29 -0.82 3.84
N GLY A 30 5.49 -1.46 4.69
CA GLY A 30 4.09 -1.77 4.43
C GLY A 30 3.09 -0.78 5.03
N ILE A 31 1.83 -1.21 5.15
CA ILE A 31 0.75 -0.46 5.81
C ILE A 31 0.39 -1.14 7.13
N MET A 32 0.18 -0.36 8.19
CA MET A 32 -0.30 -0.89 9.47
C MET A 32 -1.70 -1.52 9.31
N ALA A 33 -1.95 -2.64 9.99
CA ALA A 33 -3.21 -3.37 9.91
C ALA A 33 -4.45 -2.50 10.23
N ILE A 34 -4.33 -1.59 11.19
CA ILE A 34 -5.41 -0.64 11.51
C ILE A 34 -5.69 0.34 10.36
N ALA A 35 -4.63 0.84 9.71
CA ALA A 35 -4.77 1.76 8.58
C ALA A 35 -5.32 1.03 7.36
N TYR A 36 -4.86 -0.20 7.12
CA TYR A 36 -5.34 -1.04 6.03
C TYR A 36 -6.84 -1.37 6.18
N ASN A 37 -7.29 -1.74 7.38
CA ASN A 37 -8.72 -1.99 7.62
C ASN A 37 -9.59 -0.74 7.43
N ARG A 38 -9.08 0.45 7.81
CA ARG A 38 -9.76 1.72 7.53
C ARG A 38 -9.84 2.00 6.03
N LEU A 39 -8.78 1.70 5.29
CA LEU A 39 -8.77 1.81 3.84
C LEU A 39 -9.77 0.85 3.19
N LYS A 40 -9.82 -0.42 3.63
CA LYS A 40 -10.83 -1.40 3.18
C LYS A 40 -12.25 -0.86 3.37
N ALA A 41 -12.55 -0.32 4.55
CA ALA A 41 -13.86 0.27 4.84
C ALA A 41 -14.16 1.47 3.93
N PHE A 42 -13.19 2.36 3.72
CA PHE A 42 -13.34 3.52 2.84
C PHE A 42 -13.60 3.12 1.37
N LEU A 43 -12.96 2.06 0.89
CA LEU A 43 -13.10 1.55 -0.47
C LEU A 43 -14.30 0.60 -0.64
N GLY A 44 -15.04 0.29 0.42
CA GLY A 44 -16.17 -0.64 0.37
C GLY A 44 -15.77 -2.13 0.21
N VAL A 45 -14.54 -2.50 0.56
CA VAL A 45 -14.05 -3.88 0.48
C VAL A 45 -14.54 -4.67 1.69
N ALA A 46 -15.58 -5.49 1.48
CA ALA A 46 -16.26 -6.26 2.53
C ALA A 46 -15.76 -7.71 2.70
N GLY A 47 -14.81 -8.15 1.88
CA GLY A 47 -14.28 -9.52 1.89
C GLY A 47 -12.85 -9.60 2.39
N GLY A 48 -12.38 -10.83 2.63
CA GLY A 48 -10.98 -11.08 2.91
C GLY A 48 -10.52 -10.79 4.33
N GLY A 49 -9.34 -11.28 4.70
CA GLY A 49 -8.78 -11.17 6.05
C GLY A 49 -7.52 -10.33 6.06
N THR A 50 -7.37 -9.47 7.08
CA THR A 50 -6.13 -8.71 7.27
C THR A 50 -5.11 -9.58 8.00
N PHE A 51 -4.10 -10.06 7.28
CA PHE A 51 -3.00 -10.84 7.86
C PHE A 51 -1.90 -9.90 8.35
N VAL A 52 -1.50 -10.04 9.62
CA VAL A 52 -0.40 -9.25 10.22
C VAL A 52 0.86 -10.11 10.21
N TYR A 53 1.78 -9.82 9.29
CA TYR A 53 3.02 -10.60 9.17
C TYR A 53 4.13 -10.08 10.08
N ASP A 54 4.18 -8.76 10.32
CA ASP A 54 5.10 -8.14 11.28
C ASP A 54 4.31 -7.75 12.53
N MET A 55 4.45 -8.54 13.59
CA MET A 55 3.74 -8.30 14.85
C MET A 55 4.26 -7.10 15.64
N VAL A 56 5.52 -6.71 15.45
CA VAL A 56 6.14 -5.59 16.18
C VAL A 56 5.67 -4.27 15.58
N GLN A 57 5.76 -4.15 14.26
CA GLN A 57 5.30 -2.97 13.53
C GLN A 57 3.79 -3.00 13.25
N GLN A 58 3.14 -4.16 13.44
CA GLN A 58 1.74 -4.44 13.10
C GLN A 58 1.43 -4.19 11.63
N LEU A 59 2.34 -4.58 10.74
CA LEU A 59 2.16 -4.42 9.29
C LEU A 59 1.26 -5.52 8.72
N ALA A 60 0.29 -5.09 7.93
CA ALA A 60 -0.55 -5.99 7.16
C ALA A 60 0.17 -6.44 5.88
N GLU A 61 -0.11 -7.66 5.45
CA GLU A 61 0.12 -8.11 4.09
C GLU A 61 -1.15 -7.80 3.29
N PRO A 62 -1.14 -6.80 2.39
CA PRO A 62 -2.31 -6.48 1.58
C PRO A 62 -2.70 -7.66 0.70
N GLU A 63 -4.00 -7.83 0.52
CA GLU A 63 -4.55 -8.92 -0.27
C GLU A 63 -4.42 -8.60 -1.77
N PRO A 64 -4.46 -9.60 -2.67
CA PRO A 64 -4.19 -9.39 -4.10
C PRO A 64 -5.09 -8.40 -4.87
N TRP A 65 -6.19 -7.95 -4.26
CA TRP A 65 -7.08 -6.95 -4.85
C TRP A 65 -6.56 -5.51 -4.69
N TYR A 66 -5.61 -5.29 -3.78
CA TYR A 66 -4.94 -4.01 -3.53
C TYR A 66 -3.96 -3.68 -4.66
#